data_AF-A0A926IYH0-F1
#
_entry.id   AF-A0A926IYH0-F1
#
_cell.length_a   1.000
_cell.length_b   1.000
_cell.length_c   1.000
_cell.angle_alpha   90.00
_cell.angle_beta   90.00
_cell.angle_gamma   90.00
#
_symmetry.space_group_name_H-M   'P 1'
#
loop_
_entity.id
_entity.type
_entity.pdbx_description
1 polymer ?
#
loop_
_entity_poly.entity_id
_entity_poly.type
_entity_poly.pdbx_seq_one_letter_code
_entity_poly.pdbx_strand_id
1 'polypeptide(L)'
;MAGVLLSDGDGGGWRQRHRDRTVSADLGGNIRFEDDVPSVTINAVADGGITLTTQDAQTIDAASDTATGSFAAAFLAASVPSYGADGPGTTTVSGYSLSVTDSNSGLTSNGLAITPDQGGQRHRWPTSAGRCSISVASNGTVTLTQSAELDHLPE
;
A
#
# COMPACT_ATOMS: atom_id res chain seq x y z
N MET A 1 -59.01 -1.67 -39.75
CA MET A 1 -58.07 -0.56 -39.51
C MET A 1 -57.74 0.05 -40.85
N ALA A 2 -58.17 1.29 -41.07
CA ALA A 2 -58.00 2.00 -42.33
C ALA A 2 -56.55 2.50 -42.43
N GLY A 3 -55.81 2.07 -43.45
CA GLY A 3 -54.50 2.64 -43.77
C GLY A 3 -54.70 4.03 -44.36
N VAL A 4 -54.12 5.05 -43.72
CA VAL A 4 -54.05 6.40 -44.27
C VAL A 4 -53.16 6.35 -45.52
N LEU A 5 -53.78 6.46 -46.69
CA LEU A 5 -53.12 6.66 -47.98
C LEU A 5 -52.88 8.17 -48.14
N LEU A 6 -51.63 8.61 -47.94
CA LEU A 6 -51.18 9.93 -48.37
C LEU A 6 -50.85 9.81 -49.86
N SER A 7 -51.72 10.36 -50.71
CA SER A 7 -51.47 10.54 -52.15
C SER A 7 -50.90 11.93 -52.35
N ASP A 8 -49.73 12.06 -52.97
CA ASP A 8 -49.11 13.34 -53.34
C ASP A 8 -49.69 13.93 -54.64
N GLY A 9 -50.70 13.25 -55.21
CA GLY A 9 -51.50 13.76 -56.32
C GLY A 9 -51.05 13.31 -57.71
N ASP A 10 -49.97 12.53 -57.85
CA ASP A 10 -49.50 12.03 -59.15
C ASP A 10 -49.88 10.57 -59.47
N GLY A 11 -50.49 9.86 -58.51
CA GLY A 11 -50.94 8.48 -58.67
C GLY A 11 -49.87 7.42 -58.42
N GLY A 12 -48.67 7.79 -57.98
CA GLY A 12 -47.61 6.88 -57.58
C GLY A 12 -47.73 6.41 -56.12
N GLY A 13 -47.93 5.11 -55.89
CA GLY A 13 -47.95 4.54 -54.53
C GLY A 13 -46.55 4.45 -53.91
N TRP A 14 -46.25 5.30 -52.92
CA TRP A 14 -44.99 5.23 -52.16
C TRP A 14 -44.98 4.01 -51.23
N ARG A 15 -44.38 2.90 -51.69
CA ARG A 15 -43.97 1.82 -50.80
C ARG A 15 -42.72 2.28 -50.06
N GLN A 16 -42.88 2.77 -48.83
CA GLN A 16 -41.76 3.08 -47.94
C GLN A 16 -41.11 1.77 -47.48
N ARG A 17 -40.27 1.20 -48.35
CA ARG A 17 -39.37 0.12 -47.97
C ARG A 17 -38.30 0.73 -47.10
N HIS A 18 -38.38 0.48 -45.79
CA HIS A 18 -37.25 0.70 -44.89
C HIS A 18 -36.10 -0.17 -45.39
N ARG A 19 -35.18 0.44 -46.12
CA ARG A 19 -33.95 -0.20 -46.56
C ARG A 19 -32.91 0.15 -45.52
N ASP A 20 -32.45 -0.84 -44.77
CA ASP A 20 -31.26 -0.72 -43.94
C ASP A 20 -30.05 -0.58 -44.88
N ARG A 21 -29.83 0.63 -45.38
CA ARG A 21 -28.67 0.98 -46.20
C ARG A 21 -27.49 1.15 -45.26
N THR A 22 -26.57 0.21 -45.32
CA THR A 22 -25.27 0.36 -44.67
C THR A 22 -24.46 1.41 -45.43
N VAL A 23 -23.92 2.39 -44.69
CA VAL A 23 -22.89 3.30 -45.17
C VAL A 23 -21.59 2.82 -44.55
N SER A 24 -20.59 2.57 -45.38
CA SER A 24 -19.26 2.16 -44.92
C SER A 24 -18.32 3.36 -45.02
N ALA A 25 -17.57 3.60 -43.95
CA ALA A 25 -16.48 4.55 -43.90
C ALA A 25 -15.23 3.80 -43.41
N ASP A 26 -14.11 3.97 -44.11
CA ASP A 26 -12.82 3.43 -43.68
C ASP A 26 -12.21 4.38 -42.64
N LEU A 27 -11.93 3.85 -41.45
CA LEU A 27 -11.37 4.57 -40.32
C LEU A 27 -10.05 3.95 -39.83
N GLY A 28 -9.51 2.94 -40.52
CA GLY A 28 -8.42 2.11 -40.02
C GLY A 28 -7.11 2.85 -39.72
N GLY A 29 -6.87 4.01 -40.36
CA GLY A 29 -5.71 4.88 -40.08
C GLY A 29 -6.04 6.14 -39.27
N ASN A 30 -7.33 6.43 -39.05
CA ASN A 30 -7.78 7.64 -38.35
C ASN A 30 -8.05 7.37 -36.86
N ILE A 31 -8.12 6.10 -36.47
CA ILE A 31 -8.32 5.67 -35.09
C ILE A 31 -7.00 5.09 -34.58
N ARG A 32 -6.47 5.68 -33.51
CA ARG A 32 -5.31 5.18 -32.77
C ARG A 32 -5.71 5.00 -31.31
N PHE A 33 -5.27 3.90 -30.72
CA PHE A 33 -5.32 3.67 -29.28
C PHE A 33 -3.89 3.76 -28.77
N GLU A 34 -3.64 4.73 -27.90
CA GLU A 34 -2.41 4.81 -27.12
C GLU A 34 -2.71 4.05 -25.83
N ASP A 35 -2.42 2.75 -25.82
CA ASP A 35 -2.49 1.91 -24.62
C ASP A 35 -1.05 1.58 -24.23
N ASP A 36 -0.64 2.10 -23.07
CA ASP A 36 0.69 1.90 -22.51
C ASP A 36 0.53 1.17 -21.18
N VAL A 37 1.16 0.00 -21.05
CA VAL A 37 1.10 -0.78 -19.81
C VAL A 37 1.67 0.04 -18.64
N PRO A 38 0.93 0.23 -17.54
CA PRO A 38 1.43 0.92 -16.37
C PRO A 38 2.70 0.23 -15.81
N SER A 39 3.65 1.04 -15.36
CA SER A 39 4.89 0.54 -14.73
C SER A 39 5.22 1.32 -13.46
N VAL A 40 6.05 0.72 -12.60
CA VAL A 40 6.55 1.37 -11.39
C VAL A 40 8.05 1.15 -11.27
N THR A 41 8.79 2.23 -11.02
CA THR A 41 10.21 2.16 -10.64
C THR A 41 10.35 2.51 -9.17
N ILE A 42 11.21 1.79 -8.45
CA ILE A 42 11.46 2.04 -7.03
C ILE A 42 12.82 2.72 -6.90
N ASN A 43 12.82 3.94 -6.36
CA ASN A 43 14.02 4.66 -5.98
C ASN A 43 14.55 4.20 -4.62
N ALA A 44 15.67 4.78 -4.18
CA ALA A 44 16.14 4.59 -2.82
C ALA A 44 15.06 5.02 -1.81
N VAL A 45 14.78 4.14 -0.84
CA VAL A 45 13.87 4.46 0.27
C VAL A 45 14.60 5.41 1.22
N ALA A 46 13.97 6.52 1.56
CA ALA A 46 14.50 7.49 2.51
C ALA A 46 13.92 7.23 3.91
N ASP A 47 14.44 6.22 4.59
CA ASP A 47 14.01 5.83 5.95
C ASP A 47 14.90 6.40 7.07
N GLY A 48 16.02 7.06 6.74
CA GLY A 48 16.97 7.59 7.73
C GLY A 48 16.42 8.63 8.72
N GLY A 49 15.22 9.17 8.46
CA GLY A 49 14.49 10.02 9.42
C GLY A 49 13.55 9.26 10.36
N ILE A 50 13.36 7.95 10.16
CA ILE A 50 12.47 7.12 10.96
C ILE A 50 13.30 6.44 12.04
N THR A 51 13.26 6.99 13.25
CA THR A 51 13.86 6.38 14.44
C THR A 51 12.76 6.11 15.46
N LEU A 52 12.77 4.89 16.03
CA LEU A 52 11.87 4.52 17.10
C LEU A 52 12.67 4.48 18.40
N THR A 53 12.30 5.31 19.36
CA THR A 53 13.01 5.42 20.64
C THR A 53 12.02 5.26 21.77
N THR A 54 12.33 4.34 22.68
CA THR A 54 11.71 4.24 23.99
C THR A 54 12.74 4.58 25.07
N GLN A 55 12.26 4.97 26.25
CA GLN A 55 13.08 5.35 27.41
C GLN A 55 12.76 4.43 28.57
N ASP A 56 13.78 3.78 29.14
CA ASP A 56 13.60 2.87 30.27
C ASP A 56 13.05 3.55 31.53
N ALA A 57 13.41 4.82 31.76
CA ALA A 57 12.91 5.65 32.85
C ALA A 57 11.38 5.81 32.83
N GLN A 58 10.74 5.61 31.66
CA GLN A 58 9.29 5.66 31.51
C GLN A 58 8.62 4.27 31.61
N THR A 59 9.38 3.24 32.00
CA THR A 59 8.94 1.83 32.04
C THR A 59 9.08 1.18 33.41
N ILE A 60 9.05 2.01 34.46
CA ILE A 60 9.10 1.56 35.86
C ILE A 60 7.76 0.92 36.28
N ASP A 61 7.82 -0.12 37.11
CA ASP A 61 6.67 -0.90 37.59
C ASP A 61 5.81 -1.46 36.45
N ALA A 62 4.55 -0.99 36.33
CA ALA A 62 3.60 -1.42 35.32
C ALA A 62 3.54 -0.44 34.12
N ALA A 63 4.42 0.56 34.08
CA ALA A 63 4.46 1.53 32.99
C ALA A 63 5.11 0.94 31.73
N SER A 64 4.74 1.50 30.58
CA SER A 64 5.30 1.13 29.28
C SER A 64 5.52 2.37 28.44
N ASP A 65 6.54 2.33 27.59
CA ASP A 65 6.84 3.35 26.60
C ASP A 65 6.69 2.78 25.19
N THR A 66 6.22 3.60 24.25
CA THR A 66 5.91 3.16 22.88
C THR A 66 6.25 4.24 21.87
N ALA A 67 6.99 3.82 20.84
CA ALA A 67 7.30 4.63 19.67
C ALA A 67 6.70 4.01 18.41
N THR A 68 6.28 4.85 17.47
CA THR A 68 5.72 4.42 16.19
C THR A 68 6.30 5.22 15.03
N GLY A 69 6.41 4.57 13.87
CA GLY A 69 6.92 5.19 12.65
C GLY A 69 6.29 4.54 11.42
N SER A 70 5.95 5.35 10.43
CA SER A 70 5.35 4.86 9.18
C SER A 70 6.42 4.63 8.12
N PHE A 71 6.72 3.36 7.85
CA PHE A 71 7.60 2.98 6.73
C PHE A 71 6.84 2.93 5.40
N ALA A 72 5.52 2.73 5.45
CA ALA A 72 4.65 2.82 4.27
C ALA A 72 4.77 4.15 3.52
N ALA A 73 4.88 5.26 4.26
CA ALA A 73 5.06 6.58 3.65
C ALA A 73 6.41 6.67 2.89
N ALA A 74 7.49 6.11 3.44
CA ALA A 74 8.79 6.08 2.80
C ALA A 74 8.80 5.19 1.55
N PHE A 75 8.15 4.01 1.60
CA PHE A 75 8.02 3.13 0.43
C PHE A 75 7.16 3.75 -0.68
N LEU A 76 6.06 4.41 -0.31
CA LEU A 76 5.21 5.10 -1.28
C LEU A 76 5.95 6.28 -1.92
N ALA A 77 6.72 7.05 -1.14
CA ALA A 77 7.53 8.16 -1.66
C ALA A 77 8.66 7.68 -2.59
N ALA A 78 9.21 6.48 -2.34
CA ALA A 78 10.19 5.86 -3.22
C ALA A 78 9.57 5.29 -4.52
N SER A 79 8.25 5.11 -4.56
CA SER A 79 7.55 4.58 -5.72
C SER A 79 7.32 5.67 -6.77
N VAL A 80 7.84 5.45 -7.98
CA VAL A 80 7.67 6.35 -9.12
C VAL A 80 6.83 5.64 -10.18
N PRO A 81 5.49 5.78 -10.14
CA PRO A 81 4.60 5.17 -11.12
C PRO A 81 4.59 5.94 -12.44
N SER A 82 4.49 5.22 -13.55
CA SER A 82 4.16 5.73 -14.87
C SER A 82 2.87 5.07 -15.33
N TYR A 83 1.83 5.88 -15.52
CA TYR A 83 0.52 5.40 -15.95
C TYR A 83 0.33 5.47 -17.47
N GLY A 84 1.36 5.86 -18.23
CA GLY A 84 1.28 5.96 -19.68
C GLY A 84 0.17 6.92 -20.15
N ALA A 85 -0.45 6.59 -21.28
CA ALA A 85 -1.55 7.34 -21.87
C ALA A 85 -2.88 7.23 -21.09
N ASP A 86 -3.00 6.32 -20.12
CA ASP A 86 -4.22 6.10 -19.32
C ASP A 86 -4.52 7.25 -18.34
N GLY A 87 -3.55 8.15 -18.14
CA GLY A 87 -3.63 9.22 -17.15
C GLY A 87 -3.40 8.73 -15.72
N PRO A 88 -3.41 9.62 -14.72
CA PRO A 88 -3.01 9.27 -13.35
C PRO A 88 -3.91 8.18 -12.75
N GLY A 89 -3.29 7.05 -12.40
CA GLY A 89 -3.90 5.95 -11.67
C GLY A 89 -3.64 6.00 -10.16
N THR A 90 -3.88 4.87 -9.50
CA THR A 90 -3.59 4.68 -8.07
C THR A 90 -2.38 3.78 -7.89
N THR A 91 -1.45 4.16 -7.02
CA THR A 91 -0.33 3.32 -6.58
C THR A 91 -0.49 2.99 -5.11
N THR A 92 -0.47 1.70 -4.79
CA THR A 92 -0.63 1.20 -3.42
C THR A 92 0.53 0.28 -3.07
N VAL A 93 1.17 0.55 -1.93
CA VAL A 93 2.15 -0.37 -1.33
C VAL A 93 1.45 -1.14 -0.22
N SER A 94 1.60 -2.46 -0.20
CA SER A 94 0.99 -3.36 0.79
C SER A 94 1.85 -4.61 0.98
N GLY A 95 1.40 -5.54 1.85
CA GLY A 95 2.14 -6.78 2.10
C GLY A 95 3.37 -6.59 2.99
N TYR A 96 3.31 -5.65 3.93
CA TYR A 96 4.41 -5.37 4.84
C TYR A 96 4.75 -6.59 5.69
N SER A 97 6.04 -6.87 5.78
CA SER A 97 6.58 -7.90 6.66
C SER A 97 7.79 -7.38 7.42
N LEU A 98 8.01 -7.93 8.61
CA LEU A 98 9.09 -7.56 9.51
C LEU A 98 9.94 -8.79 9.80
N SER A 99 11.23 -8.68 9.49
CA SER A 99 12.24 -9.68 9.85
C SER A 99 13.36 -9.00 10.61
N VAL A 100 13.81 -9.64 11.69
CA VAL A 100 14.97 -9.21 12.46
C VAL A 100 16.11 -10.16 12.09
N THR A 101 17.20 -9.62 11.54
CA THR A 101 18.34 -10.40 11.03
C THR A 101 19.42 -10.66 12.07
N ASP A 102 19.53 -9.79 13.09
CA ASP A 102 20.34 -10.02 14.28
C ASP A 102 19.42 -10.10 15.50
N SER A 103 19.39 -11.29 16.10
CA SER A 103 18.59 -11.57 17.29
C SER A 103 19.23 -11.05 18.57
N ASN A 104 20.53 -10.81 18.58
CA ASN A 104 21.21 -10.41 19.80
C ASN A 104 21.05 -8.90 20.03
N SER A 105 20.15 -8.54 20.95
CA SER A 105 19.98 -7.13 21.34
C SER A 105 21.17 -6.60 22.13
N GLY A 106 21.95 -7.47 22.77
CA GLY A 106 22.97 -7.07 23.74
C GLY A 106 22.41 -6.44 25.02
N LEU A 107 21.08 -6.43 25.17
CA LEU A 107 20.38 -5.84 26.30
C LEU A 107 20.17 -6.89 27.40
N THR A 108 20.30 -6.44 28.64
CA THR A 108 19.89 -7.20 29.82
C THR A 108 18.81 -6.45 30.59
N SER A 109 18.07 -7.17 31.41
CA SER A 109 17.21 -6.56 32.40
C SER A 109 17.09 -7.42 33.64
N ASN A 110 17.27 -6.79 34.80
CA ASN A 110 17.43 -7.47 36.09
C ASN A 110 18.57 -8.50 36.06
N GLY A 111 19.65 -8.20 35.33
CA GLY A 111 20.82 -9.07 35.18
C GLY A 111 20.61 -10.28 34.25
N LEU A 112 19.46 -10.39 33.58
CA LEU A 112 19.15 -11.48 32.66
C LEU A 112 19.19 -10.98 31.21
N ALA A 113 19.83 -11.75 30.33
CA ALA A 113 19.86 -11.47 28.90
C ALA A 113 18.46 -11.55 28.29
N ILE A 114 18.13 -10.57 27.43
CA ILE A 114 16.85 -10.56 26.75
C ILE A 114 17.00 -11.21 25.37
N THR A 115 16.46 -12.42 25.23
CA THR A 115 16.59 -13.21 23.99
C THR A 115 15.33 -13.04 23.15
N PRO A 116 15.41 -12.92 21.82
CA PRO A 116 14.22 -12.77 21.02
C PRO A 116 13.45 -14.07 20.84
N ASP A 117 12.14 -13.91 20.76
CA ASP A 117 11.17 -14.85 20.22
C ASP A 117 10.78 -14.36 18.81
N GLN A 118 11.22 -15.08 17.80
CA GLN A 118 10.93 -14.79 16.40
C GLN A 118 9.55 -15.35 16.03
N GLY A 119 8.50 -14.53 16.16
CA GLY A 119 7.12 -14.92 15.83
C GLY A 119 6.49 -14.03 14.76
N GLY A 120 6.48 -14.47 13.50
CA GLY A 120 5.77 -13.77 12.40
C GLY A 120 6.10 -12.27 12.30
N GLN A 121 5.08 -11.42 12.17
CA GLN A 121 5.24 -9.96 12.05
C GLN A 121 5.45 -9.22 13.38
N ARG A 122 5.68 -9.95 14.48
CA ARG A 122 5.94 -9.38 15.81
C ARG A 122 7.11 -10.10 16.48
N HIS A 123 8.26 -9.44 16.50
CA HIS A 123 9.42 -9.90 17.26
C HIS A 123 9.30 -9.41 18.69
N ARG A 124 9.56 -10.30 19.65
CA ARG A 124 9.55 -9.96 21.08
C ARG A 124 10.91 -10.29 21.64
N TRP A 125 11.36 -9.50 22.61
CA TRP A 125 12.50 -9.82 23.46
C TRP A 125 11.96 -10.05 24.88
N PRO A 126 11.48 -11.27 25.17
CA PRO A 126 11.01 -11.61 26.51
C PRO A 126 12.15 -11.98 27.46
N THR A 127 12.09 -11.46 28.68
CA THR A 127 12.17 -12.31 29.87
C THR A 127 10.73 -12.64 30.29
N SER A 128 10.46 -13.34 31.38
CA SER A 128 9.11 -13.79 31.82
C SER A 128 7.95 -12.75 31.80
N ALA A 129 8.21 -11.46 31.56
CA ALA A 129 7.22 -10.39 31.38
C ALA A 129 7.18 -9.70 29.98
N GLY A 130 7.99 -10.11 28.99
CA GLY A 130 7.96 -9.53 27.63
C GLY A 130 8.38 -8.06 27.56
N ARG A 131 9.70 -7.78 27.66
CA ARG A 131 10.25 -6.44 27.97
C ARG A 131 10.31 -5.47 26.80
N CYS A 132 10.66 -5.95 25.61
CA CYS A 132 10.61 -5.17 24.38
C CYS A 132 9.88 -5.94 23.28
N SER A 133 9.15 -5.24 22.43
CA SER A 133 8.54 -5.85 21.24
C SER A 133 8.53 -4.87 20.08
N ILE A 134 8.73 -5.41 18.87
CA ILE A 134 8.61 -4.67 17.63
C ILE A 134 7.66 -5.41 16.70
N SER A 135 6.75 -4.68 16.07
CA SER A 135 5.79 -5.24 15.12
C SER A 135 5.55 -4.31 13.95
N VAL A 136 5.08 -4.88 12.83
CA VAL A 136 4.56 -4.11 11.70
C VAL A 136 3.07 -4.40 11.53
N ALA A 137 2.28 -3.33 11.41
CA ALA A 137 0.87 -3.41 11.08
C ALA A 137 0.64 -3.51 9.56
N SER A 138 -0.58 -3.87 9.15
CA SER A 138 -0.94 -4.03 7.73
C SER A 138 -0.87 -2.73 6.92
N ASN A 139 -0.85 -1.58 7.59
CA ASN A 139 -0.65 -0.26 6.99
C ASN A 139 0.83 0.16 6.92
N GLY A 140 1.77 -0.71 7.32
CA GLY A 140 3.21 -0.44 7.32
C GLY A 140 3.69 0.50 8.42
N THR A 141 2.86 0.77 9.42
CA THR A 141 3.31 1.36 10.69
C THR A 141 4.08 0.30 11.48
N VAL A 142 5.30 0.65 11.89
CA VAL A 142 6.10 -0.14 12.82
C VAL A 142 5.93 0.45 14.22
N THR A 143 5.72 -0.42 15.20
CA THR A 143 5.56 -0.07 16.61
C THR A 143 6.65 -0.76 17.42
N LEU A 144 7.40 0.03 18.19
CA LEU A 144 8.31 -0.43 19.23
C LEU A 144 7.66 -0.15 20.58
N THR A 145 7.54 -1.17 21.42
CA THR A 145 7.03 -1.04 22.80
C THR A 145 8.03 -1.63 23.77
N GLN A 146 8.32 -0.88 24.83
CA GLN A 146 9.08 -1.32 25.99
C GLN A 146 8.15 -1.32 27.21
N SER A 147 8.17 -2.41 27.99
CA SER A 147 7.24 -2.65 29.09
C SER A 147 7.95 -2.83 30.44
N ALA A 148 9.28 -2.75 30.46
CA ALA A 148 10.07 -2.80 31.67
C ALA A 148 11.44 -2.14 31.48
N GLU A 149 12.04 -1.72 32.59
CA GLU A 149 13.38 -1.13 32.63
C GLU A 149 14.46 -2.08 32.08
N LEU A 150 15.48 -1.49 31.43
CA LEU A 150 16.66 -2.17 30.94
C LEU A 150 17.82 -1.90 31.89
N ASP A 151 18.78 -2.81 31.97
CA ASP A 151 19.98 -2.56 32.77
C ASP A 151 20.89 -1.60 32.01
N HIS A 152 21.24 -0.48 32.64
CA HIS A 152 22.35 0.35 32.22
C HIS A 152 23.64 -0.10 32.93
N LEU A 153 24.79 0.11 32.28
CA LEU A 153 26.09 -0.01 32.98
C LEU A 153 26.14 1.03 34.13
N PRO A 154 26.96 0.81 35.17
CA PRO A 154 27.14 1.84 36.21
C PRO A 154 27.60 3.14 35.55
N GLU A 155 26.96 4.23 35.97
CA GLU A 155 27.27 5.61 35.59
C GLU A 155 28.63 6.09 36.10
#